data_AF-A0A0A3Y464-F1
#
_entry.id   AF-A0A0A3Y464-F1
#
_cell.length_a   1.000
_cell.length_b   1.000
_cell.length_c   1.000
_cell.angle_alpha   90.00
_cell.angle_beta   90.00
_cell.angle_gamma   90.00
#
_symmetry.space_group_name_H-M   'P 1'
#
loop_
_entity.id
_entity.type
_entity.pdbx_description
1 polymer ?
#
loop_
_entity_poly.entity_id
_entity_poly.type
_entity_poly.pdbx_seq_one_letter_code
_entity_poly.pdbx_strand_id
1 'polypeptide(L)'
;MLLLAIGWKIANQPEAQPHLNDDLIKFFERNHFTVVVTDEMVNYTPIIRATRASCHLQVATLSPNGSDRDLIQHLAAGFDRSFVVFRGTVHATQPVLWTVLDYFWSRFLRELGLTEHITSILSVALNSSCNAEQLPWGELQHVHG
;
A
#
# COMPACT_ATOMS: atom_id res chain seq x y z
N MET A 1 -30.02 6.46 29.67
CA MET A 1 -29.18 7.06 28.62
C MET A 1 -27.99 6.13 28.35
N LEU A 2 -28.14 5.16 27.45
CA LEU A 2 -27.09 4.18 27.15
C LEU A 2 -27.25 3.68 25.69
N LEU A 3 -27.13 4.59 24.72
CA LEU A 3 -27.27 4.25 23.30
C LEU A 3 -26.15 4.81 22.40
N LEU A 4 -25.10 5.43 22.97
CA LEU A 4 -24.01 6.02 22.17
C LEU A 4 -22.71 5.18 22.16
N ALA A 5 -22.65 4.05 22.86
CA ALA A 5 -21.41 3.26 22.98
C ALA A 5 -21.26 2.12 21.94
N ILE A 6 -22.30 1.84 21.13
CA ILE A 6 -22.31 0.65 20.24
C ILE A 6 -21.97 1.02 18.78
N GLY A 7 -22.02 2.30 18.41
CA GLY A 7 -21.78 2.73 17.02
C GLY A 7 -20.32 2.63 16.55
N TRP A 8 -19.34 2.64 17.45
CA TRP A 8 -17.92 2.71 17.06
C TRP A 8 -17.35 1.38 16.56
N LYS A 9 -17.98 0.24 16.89
CA LYS A 9 -17.38 -1.08 16.66
C LYS A 9 -17.66 -1.68 15.27
N ILE A 10 -18.51 -1.05 14.45
CA ILE A 10 -18.99 -1.62 13.18
C ILE A 10 -18.32 -0.98 11.96
N ALA A 11 -17.57 0.11 12.12
CA ALA A 11 -16.90 0.80 11.01
C ALA A 11 -15.48 0.29 10.69
N ASN A 12 -15.09 -0.88 11.21
CA ASN A 12 -13.84 -1.57 10.86
C ASN A 12 -14.10 -2.66 9.80
N GLN A 13 -14.86 -2.36 8.74
CA GLN A 13 -14.72 -3.18 7.54
C GLN A 13 -13.28 -2.99 7.03
N PRO A 14 -12.57 -4.07 6.67
CA PRO A 14 -11.29 -3.93 6.00
C PRO A 14 -11.51 -3.03 4.78
N GLU A 15 -10.93 -1.83 4.81
CA GLU A 15 -11.07 -0.86 3.72
C GLU A 15 -10.63 -1.56 2.43
N ALA A 16 -11.47 -1.43 1.39
CA ALA A 16 -11.46 -2.26 0.20
C ALA A 16 -10.07 -2.36 -0.49
N GLN A 17 -9.30 -3.38 -0.11
CA GLN A 17 -8.06 -3.81 -0.75
C GLN A 17 -8.19 -4.48 -2.14
N PRO A 18 -9.35 -5.02 -2.59
CA PRO A 18 -9.41 -5.74 -3.86
C PRO A 18 -9.00 -4.88 -5.07
N HIS A 19 -9.53 -3.66 -5.16
CA HIS A 19 -9.30 -2.78 -6.31
C HIS A 19 -7.84 -2.29 -6.39
N LEU A 20 -7.23 -2.00 -5.25
CA LEU A 20 -5.84 -1.56 -5.19
C LEU A 20 -4.86 -2.64 -5.67
N ASN A 21 -5.13 -3.91 -5.35
CA ASN A 21 -4.30 -5.01 -5.83
C ASN A 21 -4.40 -5.14 -7.36
N ASP A 22 -5.60 -5.02 -7.92
CA ASP A 22 -5.81 -5.04 -9.37
C ASP A 22 -5.10 -3.86 -10.07
N ASP A 23 -5.11 -2.68 -9.46
CA ASP A 23 -4.46 -1.50 -10.01
C ASP A 23 -2.93 -1.59 -9.94
N LEU A 24 -2.39 -2.18 -8.87
CA LEU A 24 -0.97 -2.50 -8.75
C LEU A 24 -0.55 -3.55 -9.78
N ILE A 25 -1.35 -4.61 -9.97
CA ILE A 25 -1.09 -5.62 -10.99
C ILE A 25 -1.03 -4.97 -12.37
N LYS A 26 -2.05 -4.21 -12.75
CA LYS A 26 -2.09 -3.48 -14.03
C LYS A 26 -0.95 -2.48 -14.18
N PHE A 27 -0.55 -1.80 -13.10
CA PHE A 27 0.57 -0.88 -13.11
C PHE A 27 1.89 -1.61 -13.42
N PHE A 28 2.17 -2.71 -12.73
CA PHE A 28 3.38 -3.49 -12.94
C PHE A 28 3.39 -4.18 -14.31
N GLU A 29 2.27 -4.74 -14.76
CA GLU A 29 2.13 -5.33 -16.10
C GLU A 29 2.40 -4.30 -17.21
N ARG A 30 1.86 -3.08 -17.10
CA ARG A 30 2.12 -1.98 -18.03
C ARG A 30 3.60 -1.58 -18.07
N ASN A 31 4.31 -1.74 -16.95
CA ASN A 31 5.75 -1.49 -16.85
C ASN A 31 6.62 -2.72 -17.20
N HIS A 32 6.02 -3.72 -17.85
CA HIS A 32 6.66 -4.96 -18.31
C HIS A 32 7.19 -5.87 -17.20
N PHE A 33 6.51 -5.87 -16.05
CA PHE A 33 6.74 -6.85 -15.01
C PHE A 33 5.75 -8.00 -15.12
N THR A 34 6.24 -9.22 -14.91
CA THR A 34 5.42 -10.38 -14.62
C THR A 34 5.01 -10.34 -13.17
N VAL A 35 3.72 -10.23 -12.90
CA VAL A 35 3.15 -10.12 -11.54
C VAL A 35 2.59 -11.46 -11.08
N VAL A 36 2.88 -11.81 -9.84
CA VAL A 36 2.32 -12.98 -9.15
C VAL A 36 1.85 -12.52 -7.78
N VAL A 37 0.54 -12.58 -7.53
CA VAL A 37 -0.01 -12.44 -6.19
C VAL A 37 0.25 -13.75 -5.46
N THR A 38 0.98 -13.70 -4.35
CA THR A 38 1.24 -14.91 -3.57
C THR A 38 0.16 -15.13 -2.53
N ASP A 39 -0.11 -16.40 -2.21
CA ASP A 39 -0.94 -16.78 -1.05
C ASP A 39 -0.27 -16.42 0.29
N GLU A 40 0.99 -15.99 0.25
CA GLU A 40 1.70 -15.47 1.41
C GLU A 40 1.07 -14.16 1.87
N MET A 41 0.52 -14.20 3.09
CA MET A 41 -0.04 -13.05 3.78
C MET A 41 0.76 -12.80 5.05
N VAL A 42 1.16 -11.54 5.26
CA VAL A 42 1.73 -11.09 6.52
C VAL A 42 0.80 -10.02 7.07
N ASN A 43 0.37 -10.16 8.33
CA ASN A 43 -0.65 -9.31 8.94
C ASN A 43 -1.94 -9.20 8.11
N TYR A 44 -2.42 -10.31 7.54
CA TYR A 44 -3.59 -10.35 6.64
C TYR A 44 -3.46 -9.50 5.37
N THR A 45 -2.25 -9.04 5.05
CA THR A 45 -1.97 -8.28 3.84
C THR A 45 -1.30 -9.18 2.80
N PRO A 46 -1.86 -9.30 1.59
CA PRO A 46 -1.26 -10.09 0.53
C PRO A 46 0.04 -9.43 0.04
N ILE A 47 1.04 -10.25 -0.27
CA ILE A 47 2.28 -9.81 -0.89
C ILE A 47 2.17 -10.00 -2.41
N ILE A 48 2.42 -8.93 -3.15
CA ILE A 48 2.49 -8.93 -4.61
C ILE A 48 3.95 -9.03 -5.01
N ARG A 49 4.30 -10.05 -5.79
CA ARG A 49 5.65 -10.21 -6.36
C ARG A 49 5.63 -9.77 -7.81
N ALA A 50 6.52 -8.87 -8.19
CA ALA A 50 6.69 -8.47 -9.58
C ALA A 50 8.12 -8.72 -10.04
N THR A 51 8.29 -9.26 -11.24
CA THR A 51 9.60 -9.66 -11.76
C THR A 51 9.78 -9.21 -13.21
N ARG A 52 10.96 -8.70 -13.54
CA ARG A 52 11.34 -8.27 -14.89
C ARG A 52 12.81 -8.59 -15.13
N ALA A 53 13.10 -9.60 -15.93
CA ALA A 53 14.46 -10.09 -16.16
C ALA A 53 15.21 -10.37 -14.83
N SER A 54 16.29 -9.64 -14.52
CA SER A 54 17.02 -9.74 -13.25
C SER A 54 16.46 -8.86 -12.13
N CYS A 55 15.44 -8.05 -12.39
CA CYS A 55 14.80 -7.19 -11.41
C CYS A 55 13.67 -7.95 -10.72
N HIS A 56 13.81 -8.14 -9.41
CA HIS A 56 12.79 -8.73 -8.55
C HIS A 56 12.34 -7.70 -7.53
N LEU A 57 11.03 -7.54 -7.38
CA LEU A 57 10.44 -6.67 -6.38
C LEU A 57 9.23 -7.32 -5.70
N GLN A 58 8.99 -6.92 -4.47
CA GLN A 58 7.81 -7.26 -3.69
C GLN A 58 7.13 -5.99 -3.21
N VAL A 59 5.81 -6.00 -3.25
CA VAL A 59 4.95 -4.91 -2.81
C VAL A 59 3.90 -5.42 -1.86
N ALA A 60 3.67 -4.66 -0.80
CA ALA A 60 2.50 -4.83 0.05
C ALA A 60 1.97 -3.47 0.49
N THR A 61 0.70 -3.43 0.87
CA THR A 61 0.06 -2.23 1.42
C THR A 61 0.39 -2.09 2.89
N LEU A 62 0.63 -0.86 3.36
CA LEU A 62 0.89 -0.56 4.76
C LEU A 62 -0.29 0.16 5.40
N SER A 63 -0.50 -0.12 6.68
CA SER A 63 -1.40 0.59 7.55
C SER A 63 -0.85 2.01 7.83
N PRO A 64 -1.72 3.03 7.92
CA PRO A 64 -1.30 4.42 8.14
C PRO A 64 -0.59 4.67 9.47
N ASN A 65 -0.89 3.84 10.48
CA ASN A 65 -0.40 3.95 11.86
C ASN A 65 1.00 3.34 12.10
N GLY A 66 1.61 2.74 11.08
CA GLY A 66 2.93 2.10 11.18
C GLY A 66 2.95 0.77 11.94
N SER A 67 1.79 0.12 12.15
CA SER A 67 1.75 -1.20 12.81
C SER A 67 2.39 -2.33 12.00
N ASP A 68 2.65 -2.11 10.71
CA ASP A 68 3.17 -3.10 9.77
C ASP A 68 4.69 -3.18 9.73
N ARG A 69 5.35 -2.89 10.86
CA ARG A 69 6.81 -2.99 10.97
C ARG A 69 7.31 -4.40 10.63
N ASP A 70 6.60 -5.42 11.08
CA ASP A 70 6.96 -6.82 10.83
C ASP A 70 6.80 -7.18 9.35
N LEU A 71 5.78 -6.64 8.66
CA LEU A 71 5.60 -6.78 7.21
C LEU A 71 6.74 -6.09 6.44
N ILE A 72 7.14 -4.88 6.83
CA ILE A 72 8.28 -4.18 6.21
C ILE A 72 9.57 -4.99 6.39
N GLN A 73 9.80 -5.53 7.59
CA GLN A 73 10.96 -6.36 7.87
C GLN A 73 10.94 -7.66 7.05
N HIS A 74 9.79 -8.31 6.95
CA HIS A 74 9.61 -9.53 6.16
C HIS A 74 9.90 -9.29 4.68
N LEU A 75 9.36 -8.21 4.12
CA LEU A 75 9.63 -7.80 2.74
C LEU A 75 11.11 -7.46 2.53
N ALA A 76 11.76 -6.81 3.49
CA ALA A 76 13.17 -6.42 3.37
C ALA A 76 14.14 -7.60 3.57
N ALA A 77 13.76 -8.65 4.32
CA ALA A 77 14.66 -9.74 4.69
C ALA A 77 15.26 -10.53 3.51
N GLY A 78 14.61 -10.48 2.34
CA GLY A 78 15.07 -11.14 1.11
C GLY A 78 15.63 -10.20 0.04
N PHE A 79 15.79 -8.90 0.33
CA PHE A 79 16.10 -7.89 -0.67
C PHE A 79 17.16 -6.89 -0.19
N ASP A 80 17.88 -6.30 -1.15
CA ASP A 80 18.98 -5.38 -0.86
C ASP A 80 18.48 -4.00 -0.42
N ARG A 81 17.29 -3.59 -0.89
CA ARG A 81 16.74 -2.24 -0.67
C ARG A 81 15.24 -2.31 -0.46
N SER A 82 14.74 -1.36 0.31
CA SER A 82 13.30 -1.12 0.45
C SER A 82 13.01 0.38 0.56
N PHE A 83 11.81 0.76 0.11
CA PHE A 83 11.29 2.11 0.24
C PHE A 83 9.77 2.08 0.41
N VAL A 84 9.21 3.21 0.82
CA VAL A 84 7.78 3.41 0.99
C VAL A 84 7.29 4.40 -0.06
N VAL A 85 6.19 4.07 -0.74
CA VAL A 85 5.48 4.99 -1.63
C VAL A 85 4.25 5.49 -0.91
N PHE A 86 4.15 6.81 -0.80
CA PHE A 86 2.97 7.47 -0.24
C PHE A 86 2.65 8.66 -1.12
N ARG A 87 1.38 8.80 -1.54
CA ARG A 87 0.96 9.83 -2.50
C ARG A 87 1.93 9.88 -3.69
N GLY A 88 2.23 8.75 -4.31
CA GLY A 88 3.07 8.69 -5.51
C GLY A 88 4.52 9.19 -5.33
N THR A 89 4.94 9.55 -4.12
CA THR A 89 6.32 9.95 -3.81
C THR A 89 7.03 8.83 -3.06
N VAL A 90 8.30 8.63 -3.40
CA VAL A 90 9.17 7.64 -2.78
C VAL A 90 9.81 8.21 -1.52
N HIS A 91 9.75 7.47 -0.43
CA HIS A 91 10.32 7.80 0.86
C HIS A 91 11.16 6.64 1.38
N ALA A 92 12.32 6.92 1.99
CA ALA A 92 13.15 5.88 2.60
C ALA A 92 12.48 5.20 3.80
N THR A 93 11.59 5.91 4.50
CA THR A 93 10.85 5.41 5.67
C THR A 93 9.44 6.01 5.66
N GLN A 94 8.46 5.28 6.20
CA GLN A 94 7.08 5.77 6.29
C GLN A 94 7.01 7.03 7.17
N PRO A 95 6.50 8.16 6.66
CA PRO A 95 6.28 9.36 7.46
C PRO A 95 4.99 9.23 8.28
N VAL A 96 5.05 8.50 9.40
CA VAL A 96 3.87 8.08 10.19
C VAL A 96 2.93 9.24 10.53
N LEU A 97 3.46 10.39 10.96
CA LEU A 97 2.62 11.55 11.30
C LEU A 97 1.77 12.04 10.12
N TRP A 98 2.35 12.06 8.92
CA TRP A 98 1.67 12.50 7.71
C TRP A 98 0.68 11.46 7.21
N THR A 99 1.03 10.17 7.26
CA THR A 99 0.13 9.10 6.84
C THR A 99 -1.09 8.98 7.75
N VAL A 100 -0.92 9.16 9.07
CA VAL A 100 -2.04 9.17 10.02
C VAL A 100 -2.96 10.37 9.80
N LEU A 101 -2.39 11.57 9.64
CA LEU A 101 -3.18 12.78 9.40
C LEU A 101 -3.98 12.67 8.09
N ASP A 102 -3.33 12.25 7.01
CA ASP A 102 -3.95 12.04 5.70
C ASP A 102 -5.08 11.00 5.77
N TYR A 103 -4.86 9.91 6.51
CA TYR A 103 -5.88 8.89 6.74
C TYR A 103 -7.13 9.44 7.42
N PHE A 104 -6.96 10.13 8.56
CA PHE A 104 -8.11 10.68 9.30
C PHE A 104 -8.86 11.74 8.48
N TRP A 105 -8.13 12.59 7.76
CA TRP A 105 -8.74 13.59 6.89
C TRP A 105 -9.51 12.95 5.73
N SER A 106 -8.90 11.99 5.04
CA SER A 106 -9.54 11.26 3.93
C SER A 106 -10.76 10.47 4.41
N ARG A 107 -10.69 9.87 5.59
CA ARG A 107 -11.83 9.18 6.20
C ARG A 107 -12.98 10.14 6.51
N PHE A 108 -12.67 11.30 7.10
CA PHE A 108 -13.68 12.33 7.36
C PHE A 108 -14.34 12.81 6.06
N LEU A 109 -13.55 13.10 5.03
CA LEU A 109 -14.08 13.48 3.72
C LEU A 109 -14.94 12.37 3.09
N ARG A 110 -14.57 11.10 3.27
CA ARG A 110 -15.33 9.95 2.76
C ARG A 110 -16.67 9.81 3.45
N GLU A 111 -16.70 9.98 4.77
CA GLU A 111 -17.94 9.98 5.56
C GLU A 111 -18.88 11.12 5.14
N LEU A 112 -18.33 12.23 4.62
CA LEU A 112 -19.11 13.33 4.04
C LEU A 112 -19.48 13.13 2.55
N GLY A 113 -19.03 12.05 1.91
CA GLY A 113 -19.24 11.79 0.48
C GLY A 113 -18.44 12.69 -0.45
N LEU A 114 -17.38 13.34 0.05
CA LEU A 114 -16.52 14.25 -0.71
C LEU A 114 -15.31 13.56 -1.36
N THR A 115 -14.99 12.35 -0.92
CA THR A 115 -14.00 11.48 -1.56
C THR A 115 -14.46 10.04 -1.43
N GLU A 116 -14.23 9.23 -2.46
CA GLU A 116 -14.47 7.79 -2.41
C GLU A 116 -13.21 7.02 -2.02
N HIS A 117 -12.04 7.67 -2.10
CA HIS A 117 -10.74 7.01 -2.06
C HIS A 117 -9.92 7.50 -0.87
N ILE A 118 -9.15 6.58 -0.30
CA ILE A 118 -8.15 6.84 0.73
C ILE A 118 -6.79 6.60 0.10
N THR A 119 -5.85 7.51 0.33
CA THR A 119 -4.48 7.31 -0.10
C THR A 119 -3.91 6.03 0.50
N SER A 120 -3.52 5.10 -0.37
CA SER A 120 -2.85 3.88 0.04
C SER A 120 -1.35 4.11 0.21
N ILE A 121 -0.76 3.41 1.16
CA ILE A 121 0.67 3.44 1.46
C ILE A 121 1.23 2.10 1.01
N LEU A 122 2.33 2.10 0.28
CA LEU A 122 2.92 0.89 -0.27
C LEU A 122 4.34 0.73 0.28
N SER A 123 4.67 -0.47 0.74
CA SER A 123 6.04 -0.89 0.99
C SER A 123 6.55 -1.63 -0.24
N VAL A 124 7.71 -1.24 -0.76
CA VAL A 124 8.35 -1.86 -1.92
C VAL A 124 9.73 -2.35 -1.49
N ALA A 125 9.99 -3.64 -1.65
CA ALA A 125 11.31 -4.24 -1.49
C ALA A 125 11.84 -4.71 -2.84
N LEU A 126 13.12 -4.50 -3.11
CA LEU A 126 13.72 -4.76 -4.42
C LEU A 126 15.19 -5.13 -4.33
N ASN A 127 15.65 -5.87 -5.32
CA ASN A 127 17.05 -6.24 -5.41
C ASN A 127 17.87 -5.10 -6.03
N SER A 128 19.18 -5.12 -5.81
CA SER A 128 20.13 -4.14 -6.35
C SER A 128 20.13 -3.98 -7.87
N SER A 129 19.55 -4.95 -8.60
CA SER A 129 19.38 -4.93 -10.06
C SER A 129 18.14 -4.16 -10.52
N CYS A 130 17.26 -3.75 -9.61
CA CYS A 130 16.08 -2.95 -9.90
C CYS A 130 16.34 -1.46 -9.66
N ASN A 131 15.75 -0.61 -10.50
CA ASN A 131 15.57 0.81 -10.23
C ASN A 131 14.08 1.15 -10.18
N ALA A 132 13.36 0.52 -9.24
CA ALA A 132 11.91 0.70 -9.12
C ALA A 132 11.54 2.10 -8.57
N GLU A 133 12.48 2.85 -7.99
CA GLU A 133 12.26 4.22 -7.52
C GLU A 133 11.87 5.18 -8.66
N GLN A 134 12.30 4.87 -9.90
CA GLN A 134 12.01 5.66 -11.11
C GLN A 134 10.67 5.32 -11.78
N LEU A 135 9.93 4.34 -11.25
CA LEU A 135 8.61 4.03 -11.79
C LEU A 135 7.65 5.21 -11.59
N PRO A 136 6.64 5.37 -12.47
CA PRO A 136 5.70 6.49 -12.41
C PRO A 136 4.66 6.28 -11.30
N TRP A 137 5.11 6.24 -10.04
CA TRP A 137 4.28 6.01 -8.84
C TRP A 137 3.13 7.00 -8.69
N GLY A 138 3.23 8.20 -9.29
CA GLY A 138 2.15 9.19 -9.34
C GLY A 138 0.88 8.69 -10.04
N GLU A 139 0.97 7.71 -10.94
CA GLU A 139 -0.20 7.10 -11.57
C GLU A 139 -1.10 6.41 -10.55
N LEU A 140 -0.50 5.79 -9.52
CA LEU A 140 -1.23 5.07 -8.46
C LEU A 140 -2.02 5.98 -7.51
N GLN A 141 -1.80 7.30 -7.56
CA GLN A 141 -2.61 8.25 -6.79
C GLN A 141 -4.02 8.46 -7.37
N HIS A 142 -4.20 8.22 -8.67
CA HIS A 142 -5.40 8.58 -9.42
C HIS A 142 -6.10 7.37 -10.03
N VAL A 143 -5.72 6.14 -9.65
CA VAL A 143 -6.34 4.96 -10.26
C VAL A 143 -7.74 4.81 -9.68
N HIS A 144 -8.68 5.18 -10.53
CA HIS A 144 -10.12 5.13 -10.33
C HIS A 144 -10.61 3.68 -10.43
N GLY A 145 -11.31 3.22 -9.41
CA GLY A 145 -12.38 2.22 -9.55
C GLY A 145 -13.71 2.94 -9.72
#